data_AF-A0A140GS21-F1
#
_entry.id   AF-A0A140GS21-F1
#
_cell.length_a   1.000
_cell.length_b   1.000
_cell.length_c   1.000
_cell.angle_alpha   90.00
_cell.angle_beta   90.00
_cell.angle_gamma   90.00
#
_symmetry.space_group_name_H-M   'P 1'
#
loop_
_entity.id
_entity.type
_entity.pdbx_description
1 polymer ?
#
loop_
_entity_poly.entity_id
_entity_poly.type
_entity_poly.pdbx_seq_one_letter_code
_entity_poly.pdbx_strand_id
1 'polypeptide(L)'
;MEFAKFFSLNRYRKTKIHCFIKDKDIINMDSVKSIVEEMKGISSSNIYTFLGQIDLTKIINGMTTLNKYYDCPFIPGNLGWISKNSENHYRYFTTNKKKITYSLDFIDLYGISKNLYSRKLAIKIIDEFDLSSIRGFFYSGEEIKCADNLSVLDELFSSNDEIRNLVGDAFCIYKILCKENVRNLVKNEYQYENNSVFFSSLEHLKERYNLSVSKAYICKQINLLATIGVITKVPINALPVDISDTANNIKKSNKCRYKHINYYIINDLNTKAIKSLKEIIKVLIENDVKYYTIDSFLLKELFGEEFSKRVFVQEGIGEKKKEMNNYKKKENKAYMDYLFKTQLIENGYISKEALRGTVKDMPKREFCDVWKNLLSKYLVSEIRPNKRLQKKLNLKNFEPVAVLDRKKLFY
;
A
#
# COMPACT_ATOMS: atom_id res chain seq x y z
N MET A 1 -39.37 -17.92 12.63
CA MET A 1 -38.76 -17.05 13.66
C MET A 1 -37.90 -16.04 12.91
N GLU A 2 -38.43 -14.84 12.63
CA GLU A 2 -37.68 -13.81 11.89
C GLU A 2 -36.43 -13.43 12.68
N PHE A 3 -35.26 -13.46 12.05
CA PHE A 3 -34.02 -12.97 12.65
C PHE A 3 -34.18 -11.48 12.95
N ALA A 4 -34.43 -11.14 14.22
CA ALA A 4 -34.43 -9.76 14.66
C ALA A 4 -33.08 -9.13 14.28
N LYS A 5 -33.09 -8.12 13.42
CA LYS A 5 -31.87 -7.38 13.09
C LYS A 5 -31.44 -6.58 14.32
N PHE A 6 -30.32 -6.97 14.91
CA PHE A 6 -29.68 -6.23 16.00
C PHE A 6 -28.80 -5.13 15.41
N PHE A 7 -28.93 -3.90 15.93
CA PHE A 7 -28.15 -2.76 15.49
C PHE A 7 -27.10 -2.39 16.55
N SER A 8 -25.92 -1.96 16.10
CA SER A 8 -24.95 -1.32 16.97
C SER A 8 -25.28 0.16 17.16
N LEU A 9 -24.91 0.73 18.31
CA LEU A 9 -25.02 2.16 18.54
C LEU A 9 -23.87 2.90 17.86
N ASN A 10 -24.19 3.94 17.09
CA ASN A 10 -23.18 4.86 16.56
C ASN A 10 -22.63 5.77 17.67
N ARG A 11 -21.47 6.39 17.41
CA ARG A 11 -20.77 7.25 18.38
C ARG A 11 -21.64 8.38 18.93
N TYR A 12 -22.39 9.05 18.06
CA TYR A 12 -23.27 10.16 18.47
C TYR A 12 -24.33 9.70 19.50
N ARG A 13 -24.96 8.55 19.27
CA ARG A 13 -25.93 7.96 20.21
C ARG A 13 -25.26 7.53 21.52
N LYS A 14 -24.07 6.93 21.45
CA LYS A 14 -23.30 6.55 22.65
C LYS A 14 -22.95 7.78 23.50
N THR A 15 -22.54 8.89 22.90
CA THR A 15 -22.25 10.14 23.62
C THR A 15 -23.51 10.75 24.23
N LYS A 16 -24.65 10.71 23.53
CA LYS A 16 -25.93 11.15 24.11
C LYS A 16 -26.33 10.33 25.34
N ILE A 17 -26.18 9.02 25.26
CA ILE A 17 -26.45 8.13 26.40
C ILE A 17 -25.51 8.46 27.55
N HIS A 18 -24.21 8.62 27.29
CA HIS A 18 -23.24 9.05 28.31
C HIS A 18 -23.71 10.32 29.03
N CYS A 19 -24.08 11.37 28.29
CA CYS A 19 -24.55 12.62 28.88
C CYS A 19 -25.80 12.44 29.76
N PHE A 20 -26.64 11.45 29.47
CA PHE A 20 -27.82 11.12 30.27
C PHE A 20 -27.51 10.31 31.53
N ILE A 21 -26.48 9.45 31.47
CA ILE A 21 -26.15 8.52 32.57
C ILE A 21 -24.96 8.96 33.43
N LYS A 22 -24.17 9.96 33.03
CA LYS A 22 -22.88 10.30 33.67
C LYS A 22 -22.97 10.61 35.18
N ASP A 23 -24.13 11.09 35.64
CA ASP A 23 -24.39 11.43 37.04
C ASP A 23 -25.28 10.37 37.73
N LYS A 24 -25.51 9.23 37.06
CA LYS A 24 -26.32 8.12 37.54
C LYS A 24 -25.42 6.91 37.78
N ASP A 25 -25.57 6.31 38.94
CA ASP A 25 -24.88 5.06 39.25
C ASP A 25 -25.63 3.87 38.62
N ILE A 26 -25.49 3.73 37.29
CA ILE A 26 -26.14 2.66 36.52
C ILE A 26 -25.24 1.42 36.40
N ILE A 27 -23.92 1.62 36.29
CA ILE A 27 -22.94 0.54 36.17
C ILE A 27 -22.09 0.53 37.44
N ASN A 28 -22.23 -0.51 38.25
CA ASN A 28 -21.45 -0.71 39.46
C ASN A 28 -20.00 -1.11 39.11
N MET A 29 -19.11 -0.12 39.14
CA MET A 29 -17.71 -0.32 38.79
C MET A 29 -16.93 -1.18 39.80
N ASP A 30 -17.36 -1.21 41.07
CA ASP A 30 -16.70 -2.04 42.08
C ASP A 30 -17.04 -3.52 41.88
N SER A 31 -18.29 -3.83 41.50
CA SER A 31 -18.68 -5.18 41.06
C SER A 31 -17.92 -5.62 39.82
N VAL A 32 -17.69 -4.71 38.85
CA VAL A 32 -16.87 -5.02 37.66
C VAL A 32 -15.45 -5.42 38.09
N LYS A 33 -14.81 -4.65 38.98
CA LYS A 33 -13.46 -4.97 39.47
C LYS A 33 -13.41 -6.33 40.18
N SER A 34 -14.35 -6.60 41.08
CA SER A 34 -14.43 -7.89 41.78
C SER A 34 -14.54 -9.06 40.81
N ILE A 35 -15.44 -8.96 39.82
CA ILE A 35 -15.64 -10.01 38.82
C ILE A 35 -14.38 -10.21 37.98
N VAL A 36 -13.74 -9.12 37.55
CA VAL A 36 -12.52 -9.21 36.74
C VAL A 36 -11.39 -9.85 37.54
N GLU A 37 -11.21 -9.51 38.81
CA GLU A 37 -10.23 -10.17 39.70
C GLU A 37 -10.52 -11.66 39.89
N GLU A 38 -11.77 -12.05 40.12
CA GLU A 38 -12.16 -13.47 40.23
C GLU A 38 -11.87 -14.26 38.94
N MET A 39 -11.94 -13.59 37.80
CA MET A 39 -11.69 -14.19 36.49
C MET A 39 -10.19 -14.23 36.13
N LYS A 40 -9.32 -13.47 36.82
CA LYS A 40 -7.85 -13.48 36.62
C LYS A 40 -7.28 -14.81 37.09
N GLY A 41 -7.26 -15.78 36.19
CA GLY A 41 -6.81 -17.16 36.46
C GLY A 41 -7.50 -18.19 35.57
N ILE A 42 -8.64 -17.82 34.97
CA ILE A 42 -9.33 -18.64 33.98
C ILE A 42 -8.67 -18.42 32.61
N SER A 43 -8.03 -19.46 32.08
CA SER A 43 -7.43 -19.45 30.74
C SER A 43 -8.48 -19.14 29.68
N SER A 44 -8.51 -17.87 29.23
CA SER A 44 -9.35 -17.43 28.12
C SER A 44 -8.48 -17.22 26.90
N SER A 45 -8.85 -17.81 25.77
CA SER A 45 -8.08 -17.76 24.52
C SER A 45 -7.99 -16.37 23.89
N ASN A 46 -8.89 -15.44 24.25
CA ASN A 46 -8.81 -14.02 23.86
C ASN A 46 -9.59 -13.10 24.82
N ILE A 47 -9.29 -11.80 24.78
CA ILE A 47 -9.91 -10.78 25.66
C ILE A 47 -11.39 -10.49 25.39
N TYR A 48 -11.87 -10.66 24.16
CA TYR A 48 -13.29 -10.45 23.85
C TYR A 48 -14.14 -11.54 24.48
N THR A 49 -13.64 -12.77 24.54
CA THR A 49 -14.23 -13.88 25.29
C THR A 49 -14.18 -13.59 26.78
N PHE A 50 -13.03 -13.17 27.30
CA PHE A 50 -12.88 -12.79 28.70
C PHE A 50 -13.86 -11.69 29.12
N LEU A 51 -13.89 -10.56 28.41
CA LEU A 51 -14.79 -9.43 28.70
C LEU A 51 -16.26 -9.77 28.38
N GLY A 52 -16.50 -10.66 27.42
CA GLY A 52 -17.83 -11.16 27.10
C GLY A 52 -18.43 -11.99 28.23
N GLN A 53 -17.60 -12.67 29.02
CA GLN A 53 -18.03 -13.47 30.16
C GLN A 53 -18.36 -12.67 31.43
N ILE A 54 -18.11 -11.35 31.44
CA ILE A 54 -18.49 -10.48 32.56
C ILE A 54 -20.01 -10.51 32.72
N ASP A 55 -20.46 -10.95 33.90
CA ASP A 55 -21.88 -11.09 34.20
C ASP A 55 -22.55 -9.72 34.33
N LEU A 56 -23.26 -9.33 33.27
CA LEU A 56 -23.93 -8.03 33.22
C LEU A 56 -25.04 -7.88 34.28
N THR A 57 -25.59 -8.98 34.79
CA THR A 57 -26.65 -8.92 35.82
C THR A 57 -26.12 -8.49 37.19
N LYS A 58 -24.81 -8.64 37.41
CA LYS A 58 -24.12 -8.23 38.63
C LYS A 58 -23.61 -6.80 38.58
N ILE A 59 -23.51 -6.19 37.40
CA ILE A 59 -22.92 -4.86 37.24
C ILE A 59 -23.93 -3.79 36.82
N ILE A 60 -25.06 -4.15 36.21
CA ILE A 60 -26.09 -3.17 35.84
C ILE A 60 -27.11 -3.09 36.98
N ASN A 61 -27.15 -1.94 37.65
CA ASN A 61 -28.01 -1.72 38.81
C ASN A 61 -29.49 -1.86 38.40
N GLY A 62 -30.24 -2.67 39.15
CA GLY A 62 -31.67 -2.93 38.93
C GLY A 62 -32.00 -4.04 37.93
N MET A 63 -31.00 -4.72 37.33
CA MET A 63 -31.20 -5.79 36.33
C MET A 63 -30.64 -7.13 36.78
N THR A 64 -31.29 -7.77 37.73
CA THR A 64 -30.75 -8.95 38.45
C THR A 64 -31.10 -10.31 37.83
N THR A 65 -31.86 -10.36 36.74
CA THR A 65 -32.34 -11.63 36.16
C THR A 65 -32.20 -11.66 34.64
N LEU A 66 -31.61 -12.73 34.12
CA LEU A 66 -31.47 -12.99 32.69
C LEU A 66 -32.84 -13.12 32.00
N ASN A 67 -32.90 -12.65 30.75
CA ASN A 67 -34.06 -12.71 29.85
C ASN A 67 -35.35 -12.07 30.39
N LYS A 68 -35.26 -11.31 31.48
CA LYS A 68 -36.37 -10.50 32.01
C LYS A 68 -36.28 -9.08 31.45
N TYR A 69 -37.43 -8.55 31.04
CA TYR A 69 -37.54 -7.17 30.56
C TYR A 69 -37.68 -6.19 31.72
N TYR A 70 -36.96 -5.08 31.61
CA TYR A 70 -36.95 -3.94 32.54
C TYR A 70 -37.08 -2.64 31.75
N ASP A 71 -37.38 -1.54 32.44
CA ASP A 71 -37.18 -0.21 31.87
C ASP A 71 -35.69 0.00 31.59
N CYS A 72 -35.37 0.49 30.39
CA CYS A 72 -33.98 0.68 29.96
C CYS A 72 -33.32 1.82 30.77
N PRO A 73 -32.28 1.55 31.57
CA PRO A 73 -31.62 2.60 32.35
C PRO A 73 -30.81 3.56 31.46
N PHE A 74 -30.48 3.16 30.24
CA PHE A 74 -29.62 3.93 29.32
C PHE A 74 -30.40 4.83 28.34
N ILE A 75 -31.63 4.44 27.95
CA ILE A 75 -32.41 5.12 26.91
C ILE A 75 -33.87 5.23 27.38
N PRO A 76 -34.34 6.42 27.76
CA PRO A 76 -35.72 6.61 28.21
C PRO A 76 -36.76 6.11 27.22
N GLY A 77 -37.79 5.42 27.74
CA GLY A 77 -38.91 4.89 26.96
C GLY A 77 -38.62 3.62 26.15
N ASN A 78 -37.40 3.06 26.27
CA ASN A 78 -37.09 1.73 25.78
C ASN A 78 -37.24 0.67 26.88
N LEU A 79 -37.41 -0.59 26.47
CA LEU A 79 -37.23 -1.75 27.33
C LEU A 79 -35.80 -2.28 27.18
N GLY A 80 -35.25 -2.82 28.27
CA GLY A 80 -33.92 -3.44 28.32
C GLY A 80 -33.98 -4.86 28.88
N TRP A 81 -33.08 -5.73 28.46
CA TRP A 81 -32.89 -7.06 29.06
C TRP A 81 -31.44 -7.53 28.88
N ILE A 82 -31.03 -8.51 29.66
CA ILE A 82 -29.71 -9.14 29.56
C ILE A 82 -29.92 -10.59 29.15
N SER A 83 -29.19 -11.06 28.13
CA SER A 83 -29.17 -12.47 27.76
C SER A 83 -27.75 -13.01 27.77
N LYS A 84 -27.65 -14.33 27.88
CA LYS A 84 -26.39 -15.07 27.87
C LYS A 84 -26.44 -16.12 26.75
N ASN A 85 -25.37 -16.23 25.95
CA ASN A 85 -25.29 -17.23 24.88
C ASN A 85 -24.68 -18.56 25.40
N SER A 86 -24.56 -19.55 24.51
CA SER A 86 -23.97 -20.87 24.80
C SER A 86 -22.47 -20.83 25.15
N GLU A 87 -21.76 -19.76 24.80
CA GLU A 87 -20.34 -19.53 25.09
C GLU A 87 -20.14 -18.74 26.40
N ASN A 88 -21.20 -18.59 27.20
CA ASN A 88 -21.24 -17.77 28.40
C ASN A 88 -21.04 -16.25 28.19
N HIS A 89 -21.19 -15.75 26.97
CA HIS A 89 -21.14 -14.31 26.71
C HIS A 89 -22.45 -13.62 27.08
N TYR A 90 -22.34 -12.62 27.95
CA TYR A 90 -23.43 -11.76 28.36
C TYR A 90 -23.57 -10.58 27.41
N ARG A 91 -24.82 -10.20 27.14
CA ARG A 91 -25.14 -9.11 26.24
C ARG A 91 -26.39 -8.39 26.72
N TYR A 92 -26.28 -7.07 26.81
CA TYR A 92 -27.40 -6.21 27.09
C TYR A 92 -28.10 -5.87 25.78
N PHE A 93 -29.42 -5.92 25.79
CA PHE A 93 -30.25 -5.54 24.68
C PHE A 93 -31.22 -4.45 25.10
N THR A 94 -31.53 -3.56 24.18
CA THR A 94 -32.59 -2.57 24.39
C THR A 94 -33.40 -2.36 23.13
N THR A 95 -34.72 -2.34 23.26
CA THR A 95 -35.64 -2.19 22.14
C THR A 95 -36.57 -1.00 22.35
N ASN A 96 -36.87 -0.30 21.27
CA ASN A 96 -37.82 0.81 21.29
C ASN A 96 -39.23 0.34 20.89
N LYS A 97 -40.22 1.23 21.03
CA LYS A 97 -41.61 0.97 20.60
C LYS A 97 -41.75 0.62 19.11
N LYS A 98 -40.76 0.94 18.28
CA LYS A 98 -40.69 0.60 16.85
C LYS A 98 -39.99 -0.75 16.58
N LYS A 99 -39.75 -1.56 17.62
CA LYS A 99 -39.06 -2.86 17.56
C LYS A 99 -37.62 -2.79 17.01
N ILE A 100 -36.97 -1.62 17.09
CA ILE A 100 -35.54 -1.50 16.77
C ILE A 100 -34.76 -1.90 18.02
N THR A 101 -34.02 -3.00 17.91
CA THR A 101 -33.23 -3.55 19.00
C THR A 101 -31.75 -3.23 18.84
N TYR A 102 -31.16 -2.67 19.88
CA TYR A 102 -29.72 -2.48 20.02
C TYR A 102 -29.13 -3.58 20.89
N SER A 103 -27.90 -3.95 20.59
CA SER A 103 -27.14 -4.93 21.34
C SER A 103 -25.82 -4.32 21.80
N LEU A 104 -25.52 -4.45 23.08
CA LEU A 104 -24.36 -3.86 23.75
C LEU A 104 -23.67 -4.93 24.59
N ASP A 105 -22.36 -5.10 24.38
CA ASP A 105 -21.52 -5.90 25.27
C ASP A 105 -20.89 -5.04 26.39
N PHE A 106 -20.08 -5.66 27.23
CA PHE A 106 -19.37 -4.96 28.31
C PHE A 106 -18.51 -3.79 27.78
N ILE A 107 -17.81 -3.97 26.65
CA ILE A 107 -16.93 -2.95 26.07
C ILE A 107 -17.76 -1.73 25.65
N ASP A 108 -18.90 -1.96 25.00
CA ASP A 108 -19.84 -0.91 24.63
C ASP A 108 -20.35 -0.14 25.86
N LEU A 109 -20.77 -0.87 26.90
CA LEU A 109 -21.31 -0.29 28.13
C LEU A 109 -20.26 0.52 28.90
N TYR A 110 -19.06 -0.02 29.05
CA TYR A 110 -17.93 0.66 29.69
C TYR A 110 -17.48 1.89 28.87
N GLY A 111 -17.50 1.80 27.53
CA GLY A 111 -17.21 2.94 26.67
C GLY A 111 -18.25 4.05 26.77
N ILE A 112 -19.52 3.69 26.90
CA ILE A 112 -20.60 4.65 27.17
C ILE A 112 -20.42 5.29 28.55
N SER A 113 -20.12 4.53 29.60
CA SER A 113 -19.98 5.09 30.96
C SER A 113 -18.83 6.09 31.07
N LYS A 114 -17.69 5.80 30.42
CA LYS A 114 -16.49 6.67 30.46
C LYS A 114 -16.43 7.71 29.33
N ASN A 115 -17.39 7.72 28.38
CA ASN A 115 -17.33 8.49 27.13
C ASN A 115 -16.05 8.26 26.31
N LEU A 116 -15.54 7.02 26.34
CA LEU A 116 -14.33 6.61 25.65
C LEU A 116 -14.68 5.61 24.55
N TYR A 117 -14.01 5.76 23.41
CA TYR A 117 -14.24 4.90 22.25
C TYR A 117 -12.92 4.54 21.58
N SER A 118 -12.94 3.47 20.78
CA SER A 118 -11.80 3.05 19.97
C SER A 118 -10.57 2.70 20.84
N ARG A 119 -9.35 2.97 20.37
CA ARG A 119 -8.10 2.63 21.07
C ARG A 119 -7.99 3.18 22.50
N LYS A 120 -8.54 4.37 22.77
CA LYS A 120 -8.50 4.96 24.13
C LYS A 120 -9.32 4.15 25.13
N LEU A 121 -10.40 3.53 24.67
CA LEU A 121 -11.23 2.64 25.48
C LEU A 121 -10.49 1.36 25.85
N ALA A 122 -9.86 0.72 24.86
CA ALA A 122 -9.06 -0.49 25.06
C ALA A 122 -7.93 -0.27 26.08
N ILE A 123 -7.12 0.78 25.89
CA ILE A 123 -6.03 1.14 26.82
C ILE A 123 -6.59 1.35 28.23
N LYS A 124 -7.69 2.09 28.34
CA LYS A 124 -8.30 2.38 29.65
C LYS A 124 -8.79 1.12 30.36
N ILE A 125 -9.38 0.17 29.64
CA ILE A 125 -9.81 -1.13 30.20
C ILE A 125 -8.59 -1.93 30.68
N ILE A 126 -7.52 -2.01 29.86
CA ILE A 126 -6.30 -2.73 30.24
C ILE A 126 -5.69 -2.15 31.51
N ASP A 127 -5.54 -0.82 31.55
CA ASP A 127 -4.89 -0.13 32.66
C ASP A 127 -5.75 -0.17 33.94
N GLU A 128 -7.08 0.04 33.82
CA GLU A 128 -7.98 0.11 34.98
C GLU A 128 -8.21 -1.25 35.64
N PHE A 129 -8.04 -2.35 34.90
CA PHE A 129 -8.24 -3.70 35.41
C PHE A 129 -6.96 -4.53 35.46
N ASP A 130 -5.78 -3.93 35.24
CA ASP A 130 -4.49 -4.60 35.16
C ASP A 130 -4.55 -5.90 34.33
N LEU A 131 -5.00 -5.77 33.08
CA LEU A 131 -5.05 -6.87 32.10
C LEU A 131 -3.78 -6.86 31.24
N SER A 132 -2.65 -6.51 31.84
CA SER A 132 -1.35 -6.32 31.18
C SER A 132 -0.84 -7.59 30.47
N SER A 133 -1.15 -8.77 31.02
CA SER A 133 -0.90 -10.08 30.39
C SER A 133 -1.72 -10.32 29.10
N ILE A 134 -2.80 -9.56 28.90
CA ILE A 134 -3.74 -9.66 27.79
C ILE A 134 -3.61 -8.47 26.82
N ARG A 135 -2.62 -7.58 27.04
CA ARG A 135 -2.32 -6.41 26.20
C ARG A 135 -2.10 -6.79 24.73
N GLY A 136 -1.63 -8.01 24.47
CA GLY A 136 -1.45 -8.60 23.13
C GLY A 136 -2.74 -8.99 22.37
N PHE A 137 -3.93 -8.82 22.93
CA PHE A 137 -5.19 -9.24 22.28
C PHE A 137 -6.10 -8.08 21.85
N PHE A 138 -5.80 -6.84 22.25
CA PHE A 138 -6.52 -5.63 21.79
C PHE A 138 -6.02 -5.11 20.44
N TYR A 139 -4.89 -5.62 20.00
CA TYR A 139 -4.24 -5.27 18.76
C TYR A 139 -4.41 -6.44 17.79
N SER A 140 -4.60 -6.18 16.49
CA SER A 140 -4.27 -7.21 15.50
C SER A 140 -2.78 -7.59 15.68
N GLY A 141 -2.37 -8.82 15.34
CA GLY A 141 -0.95 -9.19 15.39
C GLY A 141 -0.04 -8.18 14.65
N GLU A 142 -0.60 -7.54 13.61
CA GLU A 142 0.03 -6.47 12.84
C GLU A 142 0.15 -5.14 13.60
N GLU A 143 -0.81 -4.80 14.46
CA GLU A 143 -0.75 -3.61 15.32
C GLU A 143 0.27 -3.77 16.44
N ILE A 144 0.39 -4.95 17.06
CA ILE A 144 1.46 -5.25 18.03
C ILE A 144 2.81 -5.19 17.33
N LYS A 145 2.96 -5.92 16.21
CA LYS A 145 4.19 -5.90 15.43
C LYS A 145 4.60 -4.47 15.07
N CYS A 146 3.68 -3.62 14.62
CA CYS A 146 3.99 -2.23 14.34
C CYS A 146 4.39 -1.44 15.59
N ALA A 147 3.72 -1.64 16.73
CA ALA A 147 4.04 -0.94 17.97
C ALA A 147 5.43 -1.36 18.51
N ASP A 148 5.71 -2.66 18.53
CA ASP A 148 6.97 -3.23 19.01
C ASP A 148 8.12 -2.79 18.10
N ASN A 149 7.95 -2.90 16.78
CA ASN A 149 8.94 -2.42 15.83
C ASN A 149 9.21 -0.93 15.99
N LEU A 150 8.17 -0.11 16.18
CA LEU A 150 8.35 1.32 16.40
C LEU A 150 9.17 1.59 17.65
N SER A 151 8.91 0.88 18.76
CA SER A 151 9.69 1.03 20.00
C SER A 151 11.17 0.66 19.78
N VAL A 152 11.42 -0.50 19.17
CA VAL A 152 12.78 -1.00 18.88
C VAL A 152 13.54 -0.04 17.96
N LEU A 153 12.90 0.45 16.91
CA LEU A 153 13.53 1.36 15.95
C LEU A 153 13.73 2.76 16.55
N ASP A 154 12.81 3.26 17.38
CA ASP A 154 12.97 4.57 18.04
C ASP A 154 14.19 4.54 18.98
N GLU A 155 14.38 3.46 19.75
CA GLU A 155 15.58 3.26 20.57
C GLU A 155 16.86 3.13 19.72
N LEU A 156 16.82 2.27 18.69
CA LEU A 156 17.97 2.03 17.82
C LEU A 156 18.41 3.30 17.07
N PHE A 157 17.46 4.08 16.55
CA PHE A 157 17.76 5.27 15.76
C PHE A 157 18.08 6.49 16.63
N SER A 158 17.63 6.51 17.89
CA SER A 158 17.96 7.60 18.82
C SER A 158 19.31 7.42 19.51
N SER A 159 19.81 6.18 19.60
CA SER A 159 21.05 5.85 20.31
C SER A 159 22.35 6.18 19.56
N ASN A 160 22.29 6.49 18.26
CA ASN A 160 23.46 6.80 17.44
C ASN A 160 23.16 7.89 16.40
N ASP A 161 23.93 8.98 16.42
CA ASP A 161 23.73 10.15 15.55
C ASP A 161 23.93 9.84 14.06
N GLU A 162 24.87 8.96 13.70
CA GLU A 162 25.11 8.57 12.31
C GLU A 162 23.93 7.76 11.75
N ILE A 163 23.39 6.85 12.57
CA ILE A 163 22.18 6.11 12.23
C ILE A 163 21.01 7.09 12.06
N ARG A 164 20.82 8.01 13.02
CA ARG A 164 19.77 9.02 12.96
C ARG A 164 19.86 9.87 11.69
N ASN A 165 21.06 10.28 11.30
CA ASN A 165 21.30 11.05 10.09
C ASN A 165 20.98 10.27 8.82
N LEU A 166 21.23 8.96 8.81
CA LEU A 166 20.90 8.09 7.68
C LEU A 166 19.39 7.87 7.54
N VAL A 167 18.68 7.58 8.64
CA VAL A 167 17.30 7.04 8.59
C VAL A 167 16.22 7.95 9.18
N GLY A 168 16.55 9.12 9.75
CA GLY A 168 15.60 9.96 10.49
C GLY A 168 14.34 10.34 9.70
N ASP A 169 14.52 10.82 8.47
CA ASP A 169 13.41 11.13 7.57
C ASP A 169 12.65 9.87 7.12
N ALA A 170 13.39 8.79 6.87
CA ALA A 170 12.83 7.49 6.50
C ALA A 170 11.92 6.95 7.61
N PHE A 171 12.29 7.16 8.87
CA PHE A 171 11.54 6.70 10.01
C PHE A 171 10.19 7.41 10.16
N CYS A 172 10.09 8.69 9.77
CA CYS A 172 8.81 9.38 9.67
C CYS A 172 7.89 8.72 8.64
N ILE A 173 8.44 8.30 7.49
CA ILE A 173 7.70 7.53 6.48
C ILE A 173 7.33 6.15 7.00
N TYR A 174 8.21 5.47 7.75
CA TYR A 174 7.91 4.18 8.38
C TYR A 174 6.72 4.27 9.34
N LYS A 175 6.68 5.31 10.21
CA LYS A 175 5.54 5.60 11.10
C LYS A 175 4.21 5.75 10.33
N ILE A 176 4.26 6.33 9.13
CA ILE A 176 3.09 6.42 8.23
C ILE A 176 2.72 5.05 7.65
N LEU A 177 3.71 4.27 7.20
CA LEU A 177 3.48 2.94 6.65
C LEU A 177 2.87 1.98 7.69
N CYS A 178 3.32 2.02 8.95
CA CYS A 178 2.69 1.25 10.04
C CYS A 178 1.21 1.62 10.22
N LYS A 179 0.85 2.91 10.14
CA LYS A 179 -0.55 3.36 10.22
C LYS A 179 -1.38 2.88 9.02
N GLU A 180 -0.79 2.86 7.83
CA GLU A 180 -1.44 2.34 6.62
C GLU A 180 -1.57 0.82 6.65
N ASN A 181 -0.58 0.09 7.17
CA ASN A 181 -0.63 -1.36 7.36
C ASN A 181 -1.87 -1.73 8.18
N VAL A 182 -2.03 -1.11 9.35
CA VAL A 182 -3.17 -1.34 10.25
C VAL A 182 -4.52 -0.99 9.61
N ARG A 183 -4.58 0.04 8.76
CA ARG A 183 -5.83 0.52 8.13
C ARG A 183 -6.22 -0.25 6.88
N ASN A 184 -5.25 -0.68 6.10
CA ASN A 184 -5.43 -1.27 4.77
C ASN A 184 -5.01 -2.75 4.77
N LEU A 185 -5.17 -3.46 5.89
CA LEU A 185 -5.05 -4.91 5.91
C LEU A 185 -6.00 -5.46 4.84
N VAL A 186 -5.41 -6.00 3.78
CA VAL A 186 -6.16 -6.82 2.84
C VAL A 186 -6.61 -8.03 3.66
N LYS A 187 -7.87 -8.47 3.52
CA LYS A 187 -8.46 -9.56 4.32
C LYS A 187 -7.45 -10.69 4.61
N ASN A 188 -7.53 -11.34 5.77
CA ASN A 188 -6.61 -12.42 6.22
C ASN A 188 -6.27 -13.50 5.17
N GLU A 189 -7.10 -13.64 4.13
CA GLU A 189 -6.94 -14.50 2.95
C GLU A 189 -5.79 -14.10 2.01
N TYR A 190 -5.22 -12.91 2.17
CA TYR A 190 -4.25 -12.31 1.25
C TYR A 190 -2.87 -12.16 1.88
N GLN A 191 -2.19 -13.29 2.03
CA GLN A 191 -0.85 -13.39 2.59
C GLN A 191 0.20 -13.60 1.50
N TYR A 192 1.41 -13.09 1.73
CA TYR A 192 2.60 -13.44 0.96
C TYR A 192 3.64 -13.98 1.93
N GLU A 193 4.11 -15.22 1.72
CA GLU A 193 5.01 -15.92 2.65
C GLU A 193 4.51 -15.90 4.11
N ASN A 194 3.20 -16.16 4.31
CA ASN A 194 2.52 -16.10 5.62
C ASN A 194 2.51 -14.73 6.31
N ASN A 195 2.85 -13.65 5.60
CA ASN A 195 2.80 -12.29 6.12
C ASN A 195 1.62 -11.51 5.52
N SER A 196 1.02 -10.65 6.34
CA SER A 196 -0.05 -9.74 5.90
C SER A 196 0.50 -8.73 4.91
N VAL A 197 -0.15 -8.62 3.74
CA VAL A 197 0.19 -7.61 2.74
C VAL A 197 -0.76 -6.43 2.89
N PHE A 198 -0.23 -5.21 2.82
CA PHE A 198 -1.02 -3.99 2.67
C PHE A 198 -0.62 -3.27 1.39
N PHE A 199 -1.51 -2.40 0.89
CA PHE A 199 -1.24 -1.61 -0.30
C PHE A 199 -1.39 -0.12 -0.05
N SER A 200 -0.60 0.67 -0.76
CA SER A 200 -0.71 2.12 -0.78
C SER A 200 -0.10 2.70 -2.05
N SER A 201 -0.58 3.87 -2.47
CA SER A 201 0.05 4.64 -3.55
C SER A 201 0.83 5.82 -2.96
N LEU A 202 1.93 6.21 -3.60
CA LEU A 202 2.72 7.38 -3.17
C LEU A 202 1.88 8.67 -3.17
N GLU A 203 0.92 8.79 -4.09
CA GLU A 203 -0.02 9.91 -4.12
C GLU A 203 -0.93 9.91 -2.90
N HIS A 204 -1.47 8.74 -2.54
CA HIS A 204 -2.32 8.59 -1.36
C HIS A 204 -1.56 8.94 -0.08
N LEU A 205 -0.33 8.45 0.08
CA LEU A 205 0.52 8.79 1.22
C LEU A 205 0.74 10.30 1.30
N LYS A 206 1.06 10.94 0.18
CA LYS A 206 1.29 12.39 0.12
C LYS A 206 0.03 13.19 0.46
N GLU A 207 -1.09 12.93 -0.21
CA GLU A 207 -2.34 13.69 -0.04
C GLU A 207 -2.94 13.47 1.36
N ARG A 208 -2.99 12.22 1.85
CA ARG A 208 -3.63 11.89 3.13
C ARG A 208 -2.88 12.44 4.34
N TYR A 209 -1.56 12.43 4.29
CA TYR A 209 -0.72 12.90 5.39
C TYR A 209 -0.19 14.32 5.16
N ASN A 210 -0.71 15.02 4.13
CA ASN A 210 -0.36 16.38 3.76
C ASN A 210 1.18 16.62 3.70
N LEU A 211 1.89 15.68 3.07
CA LEU A 211 3.34 15.72 3.02
C LEU A 211 3.81 16.79 2.02
N SER A 212 4.57 17.77 2.49
CA SER A 212 5.16 18.86 1.70
C SER A 212 6.37 18.44 0.85
N VAL A 213 6.55 17.14 0.61
CA VAL A 213 7.68 16.57 -0.15
C VAL A 213 7.24 15.97 -1.50
N SER A 214 8.20 15.69 -2.38
CA SER A 214 7.92 15.08 -3.68
C SER A 214 7.64 13.57 -3.55
N LYS A 215 6.90 12.99 -4.51
CA LYS A 215 6.68 11.52 -4.55
C LYS A 215 7.98 10.75 -4.76
N ALA A 216 8.91 11.33 -5.51
CA ALA A 216 10.24 10.74 -5.70
C ALA A 216 11.02 10.66 -4.38
N TYR A 217 10.92 11.70 -3.54
CA TYR A 217 11.50 11.69 -2.20
C TYR A 217 10.88 10.59 -1.34
N ILE A 218 9.54 10.48 -1.27
CA ILE A 218 8.87 9.40 -0.53
C ILE A 218 9.33 8.03 -1.03
N CYS A 219 9.42 7.84 -2.35
CA CYS A 219 9.89 6.59 -2.95
C CYS A 219 11.33 6.25 -2.50
N LYS A 220 12.24 7.22 -2.50
CA LYS A 220 13.62 7.02 -2.06
C LYS A 220 13.70 6.65 -0.58
N GLN A 221 12.89 7.28 0.28
CA GLN A 221 12.80 6.89 1.69
C GLN A 221 12.27 5.46 1.86
N ILE A 222 11.24 5.07 1.11
CA ILE A 222 10.73 3.69 1.11
C ILE A 222 11.80 2.70 0.61
N ASN A 223 12.61 3.07 -0.39
CA ASN A 223 13.72 2.22 -0.83
C ASN A 223 14.74 2.03 0.28
N LEU A 224 15.12 3.09 1.00
CA LEU A 224 16.02 2.99 2.15
C LEU A 224 15.45 2.06 3.22
N LEU A 225 14.16 2.21 3.57
CA LEU A 225 13.49 1.32 4.53
C LEU A 225 13.49 -0.15 4.07
N ALA A 226 13.32 -0.39 2.77
CA ALA A 226 13.39 -1.73 2.21
C ALA A 226 14.83 -2.28 2.19
N THR A 227 15.83 -1.42 1.92
CA THR A 227 17.25 -1.77 2.00
C THR A 227 17.64 -2.20 3.39
N ILE A 228 17.26 -1.46 4.44
CA ILE A 228 17.60 -1.83 5.82
C ILE A 228 16.75 -3.00 6.35
N GLY A 229 15.75 -3.46 5.58
CA GLY A 229 14.96 -4.66 5.88
C GLY A 229 13.81 -4.47 6.86
N VAL A 230 13.39 -3.23 7.16
CA VAL A 230 12.22 -3.00 8.05
C VAL A 230 10.88 -3.12 7.32
N ILE A 231 10.90 -3.04 5.99
CA ILE A 231 9.76 -3.33 5.11
C ILE A 231 10.19 -4.23 3.95
N THR A 232 9.25 -5.00 3.41
CA THR A 232 9.44 -5.75 2.16
C THR A 232 8.48 -5.22 1.10
N LYS A 233 8.95 -5.02 -0.13
CA LYS A 233 8.08 -4.71 -1.26
C LYS A 233 7.64 -6.01 -1.92
N VAL A 234 6.35 -6.13 -2.21
CA VAL A 234 5.79 -7.35 -2.78
C VAL A 234 5.58 -7.18 -4.30
N PRO A 235 6.05 -8.12 -5.14
CA PRO A 235 5.79 -8.10 -6.57
C PRO A 235 4.29 -8.31 -6.85
N ILE A 236 3.70 -7.54 -7.76
CA ILE A 236 2.29 -7.70 -8.12
C ILE A 236 2.00 -9.09 -8.71
N ASN A 237 2.96 -9.64 -9.44
CA ASN A 237 2.93 -10.97 -10.03
C ASN A 237 3.04 -12.11 -9.01
N ALA A 238 3.41 -11.80 -7.76
CA ALA A 238 3.47 -12.76 -6.68
C ALA A 238 2.22 -12.74 -5.77
N LEU A 239 1.24 -11.88 -6.09
CA LEU A 239 0.00 -11.76 -5.32
C LEU A 239 -1.13 -12.58 -5.97
N PRO A 240 -2.08 -13.11 -5.17
CA PRO A 240 -3.30 -13.73 -5.69
C PRO A 240 -4.07 -12.82 -6.65
N VAL A 241 -4.67 -13.41 -7.69
CA VAL A 241 -5.36 -12.71 -8.78
C VAL A 241 -6.43 -11.74 -8.28
N ASP A 242 -7.16 -12.11 -7.22
CA ASP A 242 -8.23 -11.29 -6.62
C ASP A 242 -7.74 -9.94 -6.05
N ILE A 243 -6.47 -9.85 -5.62
CA ILE A 243 -5.87 -8.59 -5.13
C ILE A 243 -5.60 -7.65 -6.30
N SER A 244 -5.08 -8.19 -7.41
CA SER A 244 -4.87 -7.44 -8.64
C SER A 244 -6.17 -6.85 -9.16
N ASP A 245 -7.26 -7.63 -9.13
CA ASP A 245 -8.58 -7.17 -9.55
C ASP A 245 -9.17 -6.11 -8.61
N THR A 246 -9.01 -6.27 -7.29
CA THR A 246 -9.41 -5.26 -6.31
C THR A 246 -8.66 -3.94 -6.50
N ALA A 247 -7.34 -4.01 -6.70
CA ALA A 247 -6.50 -2.83 -6.96
C ALA A 247 -6.87 -2.15 -8.29
N ASN A 248 -7.14 -2.93 -9.33
CA ASN A 248 -7.61 -2.44 -10.63
C ASN A 248 -9.01 -1.80 -10.53
N ASN A 249 -9.90 -2.36 -9.70
CA ASN A 249 -11.23 -1.80 -9.45
C ASN A 249 -11.16 -0.49 -8.66
N ILE A 250 -10.28 -0.38 -7.66
CA ILE A 250 -10.01 0.87 -6.93
C ILE A 250 -9.42 1.95 -7.86
N LYS A 251 -8.58 1.55 -8.82
CA LYS A 251 -8.01 2.45 -9.83
C LYS A 251 -9.09 2.99 -10.79
N LYS A 252 -10.01 2.11 -11.22
CA LYS A 252 -11.16 2.47 -12.07
C LYS A 252 -12.15 3.39 -11.34
N SER A 253 -12.50 3.08 -10.09
CA SER A 253 -13.47 3.86 -9.29
C SER A 253 -12.95 5.26 -8.92
N ASN A 254 -11.64 5.43 -8.73
CA ASN A 254 -11.02 6.73 -8.47
C ASN A 254 -10.63 7.53 -9.73
N LYS A 255 -11.24 7.23 -10.90
CA LYS A 255 -10.93 7.90 -12.19
C LYS A 255 -9.43 7.98 -12.50
N CYS A 256 -8.67 6.93 -12.18
CA CYS A 256 -7.21 6.88 -12.39
C CYS A 256 -6.38 7.94 -11.64
N ARG A 257 -6.92 8.60 -10.61
CA ARG A 257 -6.18 9.60 -9.79
C ARG A 257 -4.94 8.98 -9.11
N TYR A 258 -5.06 7.72 -8.69
CA TYR A 258 -3.96 6.94 -8.11
C TYR A 258 -3.40 5.97 -9.17
N LYS A 259 -2.32 6.41 -9.87
CA LYS A 259 -1.82 5.68 -11.06
C LYS A 259 -1.11 4.36 -10.72
N HIS A 260 -0.41 4.30 -9.58
CA HIS A 260 0.42 3.17 -9.15
C HIS A 260 0.13 2.79 -7.70
N ILE A 261 -0.35 1.56 -7.53
CA ILE A 261 -0.54 0.92 -6.22
C ILE A 261 0.68 0.05 -5.97
N ASN A 262 1.28 0.22 -4.80
CA ASN A 262 2.41 -0.56 -4.34
C ASN A 262 1.97 -1.46 -3.19
N TYR A 263 2.64 -2.59 -3.05
CA TYR A 263 2.33 -3.60 -2.05
C TYR A 263 3.53 -3.78 -1.13
N TYR A 264 3.24 -3.89 0.16
CA TYR A 264 4.24 -3.86 1.21
C TYR A 264 3.90 -4.85 2.31
N ILE A 265 4.95 -5.30 3.00
CA ILE A 265 4.89 -6.04 4.25
C ILE A 265 5.70 -5.25 5.28
N ILE A 266 5.16 -5.10 6.50
CA ILE A 266 5.95 -4.68 7.65
C ILE A 266 6.63 -5.92 8.23
N ASN A 267 7.96 -5.96 8.20
CA ASN A 267 8.72 -7.12 8.67
C ASN A 267 8.75 -7.15 10.20
N ASP A 268 8.77 -8.34 10.78
CA ASP A 268 8.96 -8.52 12.23
C ASP A 268 10.43 -8.31 12.62
N LEU A 269 10.68 -7.54 13.68
CA LEU A 269 12.03 -7.20 14.14
C LEU A 269 12.47 -8.11 15.30
N ASN A 270 12.52 -9.40 15.05
CA ASN A 270 13.15 -10.34 15.98
C ASN A 270 14.67 -10.13 16.06
N THR A 271 15.33 -10.79 17.02
CA THR A 271 16.77 -10.64 17.29
C THR A 271 17.65 -10.82 16.05
N LYS A 272 17.30 -11.75 15.16
CA LYS A 272 18.05 -12.00 13.91
C LYS A 272 17.87 -10.84 12.93
N ALA A 273 16.63 -10.36 12.75
CA ALA A 273 16.33 -9.22 11.90
C ALA A 273 17.03 -7.94 12.38
N ILE A 274 17.04 -7.68 13.69
CA ILE A 274 17.76 -6.54 14.28
C ILE A 274 19.27 -6.64 14.01
N LYS A 275 19.86 -7.83 14.14
CA LYS A 275 21.28 -8.04 13.85
C LYS A 275 21.60 -7.73 12.38
N SER A 276 20.83 -8.29 11.44
CA SER A 276 21.00 -8.04 10.01
C SER A 276 20.79 -6.57 9.65
N LEU A 277 19.80 -5.92 10.25
CA LEU A 277 19.55 -4.48 10.07
C LEU A 277 20.77 -3.65 10.51
N LYS A 278 21.36 -3.96 11.67
CA LYS A 278 22.56 -3.26 12.17
C LYS A 278 23.76 -3.47 11.24
N GLU A 279 23.94 -4.68 10.72
CA GLU A 279 25.00 -4.99 9.74
C GLU A 279 24.82 -4.19 8.45
N ILE A 280 23.60 -4.13 7.91
CA ILE A 280 23.31 -3.34 6.69
C ILE A 280 23.55 -1.85 6.93
N ILE A 281 23.05 -1.30 8.04
CA ILE A 281 23.26 0.11 8.38
C ILE A 281 24.75 0.43 8.49
N LYS A 282 25.53 -0.44 9.11
CA LYS A 282 26.98 -0.28 9.22
C LYS A 282 27.63 -0.20 7.83
N VAL A 283 27.30 -1.11 6.91
CA VAL A 283 27.82 -1.08 5.54
C VAL A 283 27.43 0.21 4.82
N LEU A 284 26.19 0.68 4.99
CA LEU A 284 25.73 1.93 4.36
C LEU A 284 26.51 3.15 4.89
N ILE A 285 26.77 3.21 6.19
CA ILE A 285 27.54 4.30 6.81
C ILE A 285 29.00 4.25 6.36
N GLU A 286 29.64 3.08 6.37
CA GLU A 286 31.04 2.89 5.94
C GLU A 286 31.28 3.29 4.48
N ASN A 287 30.24 3.26 3.64
CA ASN A 287 30.28 3.64 2.23
C ASN A 287 29.67 5.05 1.95
N ASP A 288 29.41 5.87 2.97
CA ASP A 288 28.76 7.20 2.87
C ASP A 288 27.47 7.19 2.02
N VAL A 289 26.69 6.12 2.13
CA VAL A 289 25.44 5.98 1.38
C VAL A 289 24.38 6.88 2.00
N LYS A 290 23.71 7.67 1.16
CA LYS A 290 22.61 8.56 1.56
C LYS A 290 21.32 8.09 0.91
N TYR A 291 20.17 8.48 1.46
CA TYR A 291 18.86 8.04 0.95
C TYR A 291 18.67 8.31 -0.56
N TYR A 292 19.26 9.39 -1.09
CA TYR A 292 19.14 9.76 -2.50
C TYR A 292 20.06 8.96 -3.43
N THR A 293 21.18 8.44 -2.93
CA THR A 293 22.14 7.63 -3.72
C THR A 293 21.72 6.17 -3.84
N ILE A 294 20.75 5.71 -3.02
CA ILE A 294 20.24 4.33 -3.11
C ILE A 294 19.56 4.08 -4.45
N ASP A 295 20.19 3.24 -5.26
CA ASP A 295 19.68 2.72 -6.53
C ASP A 295 20.06 1.23 -6.70
N SER A 296 19.56 0.62 -7.78
CA SER A 296 19.75 -0.80 -8.05
C SER A 296 21.22 -1.16 -8.28
N PHE A 297 22.00 -0.26 -8.88
CA PHE A 297 23.41 -0.50 -9.17
C PHE A 297 24.24 -0.50 -7.89
N LEU A 298 24.06 0.51 -7.04
CA LEU A 298 24.75 0.62 -5.75
C LEU A 298 24.44 -0.59 -4.85
N LEU A 299 23.17 -1.00 -4.74
CA LEU A 299 22.83 -2.16 -3.91
C LEU A 299 23.37 -3.48 -4.47
N LYS A 300 23.49 -3.59 -5.80
CA LYS A 300 24.11 -4.75 -6.44
C LYS A 300 25.60 -4.82 -6.12
N GLU A 301 26.29 -3.68 -6.14
CA GLU A 301 27.71 -3.59 -5.80
C GLU A 301 27.97 -3.95 -4.33
N LEU A 302 27.17 -3.40 -3.41
CA LEU A 302 27.36 -3.59 -1.97
C LEU A 302 26.87 -4.95 -1.45
N PHE A 303 25.75 -5.46 -1.97
CA PHE A 303 25.05 -6.62 -1.39
C PHE A 303 24.71 -7.72 -2.40
N GLY A 304 25.04 -7.54 -3.68
CA GLY A 304 24.79 -8.50 -4.74
C GLY A 304 23.44 -8.33 -5.47
N GLU A 305 23.33 -9.00 -6.62
CA GLU A 305 22.19 -8.91 -7.54
C GLU A 305 20.85 -9.26 -6.88
N GLU A 306 20.81 -10.37 -6.13
CA GLU A 306 19.60 -10.87 -5.49
C GLU A 306 19.09 -9.93 -4.39
N PHE A 307 19.99 -9.20 -3.73
CA PHE A 307 19.59 -8.17 -2.77
C PHE A 307 18.94 -6.97 -3.47
N SER A 308 19.56 -6.50 -4.54
CA SER A 308 19.06 -5.37 -5.32
C SER A 308 17.66 -5.64 -5.89
N LYS A 309 17.44 -6.82 -6.50
CA LYS A 309 16.13 -7.23 -7.03
C LYS A 309 15.02 -7.27 -5.98
N ARG A 310 15.35 -7.64 -4.73
CA ARG A 310 14.39 -7.66 -3.61
C ARG A 310 13.96 -6.26 -3.17
N VAL A 311 14.82 -5.24 -3.33
CA VAL A 311 14.48 -3.84 -2.99
C VAL A 311 13.78 -3.14 -4.17
N PHE A 312 14.17 -3.45 -5.40
CA PHE A 312 13.67 -2.85 -6.64
C PHE A 312 12.74 -3.81 -7.41
N VAL A 313 11.63 -4.16 -6.76
CA VAL A 313 10.67 -5.17 -7.24
C VAL A 313 9.76 -4.68 -8.37
N GLN A 314 9.53 -3.37 -8.43
CA GLN A 314 8.69 -2.77 -9.47
C GLN A 314 9.56 -2.29 -10.62
N GLU A 315 9.48 -2.98 -11.76
CA GLU A 315 10.00 -2.48 -13.02
C GLU A 315 9.43 -1.07 -13.25
N GLY A 316 10.31 -0.08 -13.29
CA GLY A 316 9.88 1.27 -13.58
C GLY A 316 9.17 1.28 -14.93
N ILE A 317 8.05 1.99 -15.07
CA ILE A 317 7.41 2.22 -16.38
C ILE A 317 8.41 2.82 -17.40
N GLY A 318 9.46 3.48 -16.90
CA GLY A 318 10.59 3.93 -17.69
C GLY A 318 11.38 2.80 -18.35
N GLU A 319 11.55 1.64 -17.71
CA GLU A 319 12.27 0.49 -18.27
C GLU A 319 11.43 -0.21 -19.33
N LYS A 320 10.16 -0.53 -19.07
CA LYS A 320 9.28 -1.08 -20.14
C LYS A 320 9.11 -0.14 -21.32
N LYS A 321 9.00 1.18 -21.09
CA LYS A 321 8.99 2.16 -22.20
C LYS A 321 10.35 2.24 -22.88
N LYS A 322 11.48 2.20 -22.17
CA LYS A 322 12.82 2.26 -22.77
C LYS A 322 13.14 0.99 -23.55
N GLU A 323 12.84 -0.19 -23.03
CA GLU A 323 13.02 -1.48 -23.70
C GLU A 323 12.11 -1.60 -24.92
N MET A 324 10.82 -1.27 -24.78
CA MET A 324 9.89 -1.31 -25.91
C MET A 324 10.24 -0.25 -26.97
N ASN A 325 10.74 0.93 -26.57
CA ASN A 325 11.27 1.93 -27.50
C ASN A 325 12.58 1.48 -28.16
N ASN A 326 13.47 0.82 -27.42
CA ASN A 326 14.73 0.31 -27.96
C ASN A 326 14.49 -0.86 -28.94
N TYR A 327 13.54 -1.73 -28.63
CA TYR A 327 13.09 -2.80 -29.52
C TYR A 327 12.49 -2.23 -30.81
N LYS A 328 11.52 -1.31 -30.70
CA LYS A 328 10.93 -0.61 -31.86
C LYS A 328 11.97 0.16 -32.67
N LYS A 329 12.98 0.77 -32.03
CA LYS A 329 14.08 1.44 -32.72
C LYS A 329 14.95 0.46 -33.50
N LYS A 330 15.29 -0.69 -32.93
CA LYS A 330 16.08 -1.74 -33.59
C LYS A 330 15.31 -2.34 -34.77
N GLU A 331 14.02 -2.61 -34.58
CA GLU A 331 13.10 -3.10 -35.59
C GLU A 331 12.92 -2.10 -36.74
N ASN A 332 12.67 -0.83 -36.44
CA ASN A 332 12.56 0.22 -37.46
C ASN A 332 13.85 0.39 -38.27
N LYS A 333 15.03 0.28 -37.63
CA LYS A 333 16.32 0.35 -38.34
C LYS A 333 16.52 -0.85 -39.27
N ALA A 334 16.21 -2.06 -38.79
CA ALA A 334 16.30 -3.27 -39.60
C ALA A 334 15.30 -3.23 -40.78
N TYR A 335 14.08 -2.77 -40.54
CA TYR A 335 13.06 -2.61 -41.57
C TYR A 335 13.43 -1.54 -42.60
N MET A 336 13.99 -0.41 -42.16
CA MET A 336 14.53 0.61 -43.07
C MET A 336 15.68 0.07 -43.93
N ASP A 337 16.59 -0.70 -43.35
CA ASP A 337 17.71 -1.34 -44.08
C ASP A 337 17.20 -2.32 -45.14
N TYR A 338 16.22 -3.15 -44.77
CA TYR A 338 15.55 -4.07 -45.69
C TYR A 338 14.87 -3.32 -46.84
N LEU A 339 14.00 -2.35 -46.54
CA LEU A 339 13.30 -1.56 -47.58
C LEU A 339 14.27 -0.80 -48.47
N PHE A 340 15.32 -0.20 -47.87
CA PHE A 340 16.35 0.51 -48.60
C PHE A 340 17.04 -0.41 -49.60
N LYS A 341 17.50 -1.59 -49.15
CA LYS A 341 18.12 -2.58 -50.02
C LYS A 341 17.18 -3.06 -51.13
N THR A 342 15.96 -3.45 -50.78
CA THR A 342 14.99 -4.03 -51.71
C THR A 342 14.61 -3.04 -52.80
N GLN A 343 14.20 -1.81 -52.42
CA GLN A 343 13.83 -0.80 -53.41
C GLN A 343 15.01 -0.35 -54.26
N LEU A 344 16.21 -0.29 -53.69
CA LEU A 344 17.41 0.05 -54.42
C LEU A 344 17.75 -1.02 -55.48
N ILE A 345 17.54 -2.31 -55.17
CA ILE A 345 17.72 -3.42 -56.12
C ILE A 345 16.63 -3.39 -57.20
N GLU A 346 15.37 -3.26 -56.80
CA GLU A 346 14.21 -3.35 -57.70
C GLU A 346 14.11 -2.14 -58.63
N ASN A 347 14.29 -0.94 -58.09
CA ASN A 347 14.02 0.31 -58.81
C ASN A 347 15.30 1.05 -59.21
N GLY A 348 16.47 0.67 -58.68
CA GLY A 348 17.73 1.40 -58.85
C GLY A 348 17.84 2.68 -58.01
N TYR A 349 16.79 3.04 -57.26
CA TYR A 349 16.72 4.22 -56.40
C TYR A 349 15.78 4.02 -55.20
N ILE A 350 15.94 4.86 -54.18
CA ILE A 350 14.97 5.00 -53.08
C ILE A 350 14.83 6.47 -52.68
N SER A 351 13.59 6.96 -52.56
CA SER A 351 13.36 8.32 -52.09
C SER A 351 13.35 8.39 -50.56
N LYS A 352 13.98 9.44 -50.03
CA LYS A 352 13.99 9.71 -48.59
C LYS A 352 12.58 9.92 -48.04
N GLU A 353 11.71 10.53 -48.86
CA GLU A 353 10.30 10.72 -48.54
C GLU A 353 9.54 9.39 -48.38
N ALA A 354 9.72 8.45 -49.32
CA ALA A 354 9.04 7.15 -49.25
C ALA A 354 9.49 6.36 -48.02
N LEU A 355 10.81 6.34 -47.76
CA LEU A 355 11.35 5.67 -46.58
C LEU A 355 10.94 6.37 -45.29
N ARG A 356 10.78 7.69 -45.29
CA ARG A 356 10.26 8.44 -44.13
C ARG A 356 8.78 8.10 -43.86
N GLY A 357 8.01 7.90 -44.93
CA GLY A 357 6.59 7.54 -44.87
C GLY A 357 6.32 6.22 -44.15
N THR A 358 7.28 5.28 -44.13
CA THR A 358 7.15 3.97 -43.48
C THR A 358 7.52 3.96 -42.00
N VAL A 359 8.25 4.98 -41.51
CA VAL A 359 8.68 5.11 -40.10
C VAL A 359 8.30 6.48 -39.50
N LYS A 360 7.01 6.83 -39.56
CA LYS A 360 6.49 8.14 -39.14
C LYS A 360 6.81 8.49 -37.68
N ASP A 361 6.82 7.50 -36.79
CA ASP A 361 7.01 7.68 -35.35
C ASP A 361 8.48 7.88 -34.94
N MET A 362 9.44 7.71 -35.84
CA MET A 362 10.85 7.92 -35.55
C MET A 362 11.18 9.43 -35.48
N PRO A 363 11.98 9.92 -34.52
CA PRO A 363 12.43 11.31 -34.49
C PRO A 363 13.21 11.70 -35.76
N LYS A 364 13.00 12.93 -36.26
CA LYS A 364 13.61 13.41 -37.52
C LYS A 364 15.15 13.30 -37.54
N ARG A 365 15.80 13.64 -36.42
CA ARG A 365 17.27 13.54 -36.29
C ARG A 365 17.75 12.10 -36.43
N GLU A 366 17.12 11.18 -35.70
CA GLU A 366 17.46 9.76 -35.73
C GLU A 366 17.26 9.15 -37.13
N PHE A 367 16.18 9.51 -37.81
CA PHE A 367 15.96 9.11 -39.21
C PHE A 367 17.07 9.61 -40.14
N CYS A 368 17.50 10.87 -40.00
CA CYS A 368 18.58 11.44 -40.82
C CYS A 368 19.91 10.71 -40.60
N ASP A 369 20.20 10.28 -39.37
CA ASP A 369 21.42 9.54 -39.06
C ASP A 369 21.39 8.13 -39.68
N VAL A 370 20.25 7.44 -39.58
CA VAL A 370 20.04 6.14 -40.24
C VAL A 370 20.17 6.27 -41.76
N TRP A 371 19.54 7.30 -42.35
CA TRP A 371 19.64 7.57 -43.79
C TRP A 371 21.10 7.74 -44.25
N LYS A 372 21.90 8.55 -43.55
CA LYS A 372 23.33 8.72 -43.86
C LYS A 372 24.11 7.41 -43.76
N ASN A 373 23.82 6.60 -42.75
CA ASN A 373 24.47 5.30 -42.60
C ASN A 373 24.10 4.34 -43.73
N LEU A 374 22.85 4.36 -44.21
CA LEU A 374 22.42 3.55 -45.35
C LEU A 374 23.10 3.98 -46.64
N LEU A 375 23.23 5.29 -46.89
CA LEU A 375 23.97 5.81 -48.04
C LEU A 375 25.41 5.28 -48.05
N SER A 376 26.10 5.37 -46.91
CA SER A 376 27.47 4.88 -46.76
C SER A 376 27.56 3.35 -46.87
N LYS A 377 26.65 2.61 -46.23
CA LYS A 377 26.63 1.14 -46.20
C LYS A 377 26.45 0.53 -47.59
N TYR A 378 25.56 1.11 -48.39
CA TYR A 378 25.27 0.63 -49.74
C TYR A 378 26.08 1.36 -50.84
N LEU A 379 27.01 2.24 -50.45
CA LEU A 379 27.88 2.99 -51.36
C LEU A 379 27.09 3.75 -52.45
N VAL A 380 25.98 4.37 -52.06
CA VAL A 380 25.08 5.08 -52.97
C VAL A 380 25.16 6.58 -52.83
N SER A 381 24.90 7.28 -53.94
CA SER A 381 24.88 8.74 -53.98
C SER A 381 23.51 9.29 -53.60
N GLU A 382 23.50 10.36 -52.80
CA GLU A 382 22.30 11.19 -52.59
C GLU A 382 22.20 12.26 -53.69
N ILE A 383 21.02 12.37 -54.31
CA ILE A 383 20.71 13.40 -55.31
C ILE A 383 19.46 14.15 -54.87
N ARG A 384 19.49 15.48 -55.00
CA ARG A 384 18.29 16.29 -54.83
C ARG A 384 17.50 16.32 -56.14
N PRO A 385 16.23 15.90 -56.16
CA PRO A 385 15.46 15.84 -57.40
C PRO A 385 15.18 17.24 -57.96
N ASN A 386 15.18 17.37 -59.28
CA ASN A 386 14.68 18.54 -59.99
C ASN A 386 13.20 18.34 -60.36
N LYS A 387 12.52 19.37 -60.92
CA LYS A 387 11.09 19.30 -61.29
C LYS A 387 10.76 18.11 -62.22
N ARG A 388 11.68 17.74 -63.12
CA ARG A 388 11.51 16.61 -64.04
C ARG A 388 11.56 15.27 -63.30
N LEU A 389 12.54 15.09 -62.42
CA LEU A 389 12.71 13.88 -61.63
C LEU A 389 11.59 13.73 -60.58
N GLN A 390 11.15 14.82 -59.98
CA GLN A 390 10.01 14.84 -59.06
C GLN A 390 8.73 14.29 -59.72
N LYS A 391 8.44 14.70 -60.95
CA LYS A 391 7.31 14.17 -61.74
C LYS A 391 7.51 12.70 -62.13
N LYS A 392 8.72 12.33 -62.61
CA LYS A 392 9.04 10.94 -63.02
C LYS A 392 8.87 9.95 -61.86
N LEU A 393 9.20 10.37 -60.64
CA LEU A 393 9.18 9.53 -59.43
C LEU A 393 7.94 9.76 -58.54
N ASN A 394 6.98 10.58 -58.98
CA ASN A 394 5.77 10.95 -58.25
C ASN A 394 6.03 11.39 -56.79
N LEU A 395 7.07 12.20 -56.57
CA LEU A 395 7.45 12.69 -55.24
C LEU A 395 6.65 13.95 -54.88
N LYS A 396 6.17 14.05 -53.63
CA LYS A 396 5.43 15.24 -53.20
C LYS A 396 6.37 16.41 -52.97
N ASN A 397 7.58 16.14 -52.48
CA ASN A 397 8.56 17.15 -52.13
C ASN A 397 9.88 16.94 -52.89
N PHE A 398 10.75 17.96 -52.83
CA PHE A 398 12.13 17.87 -53.34
C PHE A 398 13.07 17.17 -52.35
N GLU A 399 12.57 16.18 -51.60
CA GLU A 399 13.41 15.42 -50.69
C GLU A 399 14.42 14.58 -51.47
N PRO A 400 15.63 14.39 -50.94
CA PRO A 400 16.67 13.65 -51.64
C PRO A 400 16.31 12.20 -51.97
N VAL A 401 16.97 11.66 -52.99
CA VAL A 401 16.84 10.29 -53.46
C VAL A 401 18.22 9.64 -53.44
N ALA A 402 18.31 8.42 -52.92
CA ALA A 402 19.52 7.60 -52.98
C ALA A 402 19.53 6.75 -54.25
N VAL A 403 20.66 6.66 -54.93
CA VAL A 403 20.76 6.07 -56.27
C VAL A 403 22.04 5.23 -56.44
N LEU A 404 21.93 4.07 -57.09
CA LEU A 404 23.07 3.19 -57.38
C LEU A 404 24.01 3.79 -58.44
N ASP A 405 23.45 4.34 -59.50
CA ASP A 405 24.20 4.96 -60.59
C ASP A 405 23.48 6.23 -61.03
N ARG A 406 24.18 7.37 -60.92
CA ARG A 406 23.63 8.67 -61.32
C ARG A 406 23.20 8.68 -62.78
N LYS A 407 23.88 7.92 -63.65
CA LYS A 407 23.60 7.93 -65.10
C LYS A 407 22.25 7.29 -65.44
N LYS A 408 21.78 6.29 -64.69
CA LYS A 408 20.54 5.54 -65.01
C LYS A 408 19.23 6.30 -64.76
N LEU A 409 19.24 7.42 -64.03
CA LEU A 409 18.02 8.17 -63.68
C LEU A 409 17.72 9.35 -64.61
N PHE A 410 18.74 9.91 -65.26
CA PHE A 410 18.63 11.09 -66.12
C PHE A 410 18.39 10.76 -67.60
N TYR A 411 18.58 9.50 -67.99
CA TYR A 411 18.02 8.91 -69.21
C TYR A 411 16.68 8.24 -68.86
#